data_AF-A0A947ZSI6-F1
#
_entry.id   AF-A0A947ZSI6-F1
#
_cell.length_a   1.000
_cell.length_b   1.000
_cell.length_c   1.000
_cell.angle_alpha   90.00
_cell.angle_beta   90.00
_cell.angle_gamma   90.00
#
_symmetry.space_group_name_H-M   'P 1'
#
loop_
_entity.id
_entity.type
_entity.pdbx_description
1 polymer ?
#
loop_
_entity_poly.entity_id
_entity_poly.type
_entity_poly.pdbx_seq_one_letter_code
_entity_poly.pdbx_strand_id
1 'polypeptide(L)'
;EKYLGGWAKNLALFSSGLGLIIAVLAYIIVGGGFLGSILVPILGGNSTLYVYTFFVLGAFLIFFGVKSIARVESVMLVFFLIILGLIFYKGASVINPVHLFVFDSKYLFLPYGAILFSLAGFSVIPEIREYLIEKPKNLRKVIILATSLAALISLFFVFIILGITGSETTPEAIAGLKNHLSNGIVVLVLLFGVLATFTSFLTCGLTLKKILWYDFKINKHISWALACFLPIFLFILGLTDFIKIISISGGVLLAISAILMIFIYLKAKTKGDLEPAYSLNLPKILVYSLIIFFVIGAAYELIYFFL
;
A
#
# COMPACT_ATOMS: atom_id res chain seq x y z
N GLU A 1 -12.67 19.26 -8.46
CA GLU A 1 -13.68 20.31 -8.72
C GLU A 1 -13.07 21.54 -9.37
N LYS A 2 -12.25 22.33 -8.66
CA LYS A 2 -11.66 23.57 -9.17
C LYS A 2 -11.01 23.47 -10.56
N TYR A 3 -10.16 22.47 -10.77
CA TYR A 3 -9.46 22.31 -12.05
C TYR A 3 -10.28 21.58 -13.09
N LEU A 4 -10.75 20.36 -12.80
CA LEU A 4 -11.35 19.47 -13.80
C LEU A 4 -12.90 19.42 -13.80
N GLY A 5 -13.56 20.10 -12.86
CA GLY A 5 -15.01 20.07 -12.69
C GLY A 5 -15.51 19.02 -11.69
N GLY A 6 -16.84 18.89 -11.58
CA GLY A 6 -17.51 17.99 -10.63
C GLY A 6 -17.36 16.50 -10.97
N TRP A 7 -17.38 16.13 -12.26
CA TRP A 7 -17.20 14.73 -12.69
C TRP A 7 -15.86 14.15 -12.20
N ALA A 8 -14.78 14.93 -12.31
CA ALA A 8 -13.45 14.52 -11.87
C ALA A 8 -13.33 14.45 -10.34
N LYS A 9 -14.09 15.29 -9.61
CA LYS A 9 -14.19 15.17 -8.14
C LYS A 9 -14.81 13.83 -7.76
N ASN A 10 -15.93 13.48 -8.39
CA ASN A 10 -16.63 12.23 -8.10
C ASN A 10 -15.77 11.02 -8.47
N LEU A 11 -15.06 11.07 -9.61
CA LEU A 11 -14.12 10.02 -10.01
C LEU A 11 -12.95 9.89 -9.04
N ALA A 12 -12.39 11.01 -8.56
CA ALA A 12 -11.32 10.99 -7.56
C ALA A 12 -11.79 10.41 -6.22
N LEU A 13 -12.99 10.81 -5.74
CA LEU A 13 -13.57 10.28 -4.50
C LEU A 13 -13.89 8.80 -4.61
N PHE A 14 -14.44 8.37 -5.75
CA PHE A 14 -14.75 6.96 -6.00
C PHE A 14 -13.49 6.10 -6.07
N SER A 15 -12.49 6.50 -6.87
CA SER A 15 -11.21 5.77 -6.98
C SER A 15 -10.45 5.72 -5.65
N SER A 16 -10.40 6.83 -4.91
CA SER A 16 -9.74 6.88 -3.59
C SER A 16 -10.49 6.06 -2.54
N GLY A 17 -11.83 6.15 -2.51
CA GLY A 17 -12.67 5.40 -1.59
C GLY A 17 -12.56 3.89 -1.81
N LEU A 18 -12.70 3.44 -3.07
CA LEU A 18 -12.47 2.04 -3.44
C LEU A 18 -11.04 1.60 -3.17
N GLY A 19 -10.05 2.44 -3.46
CA GLY A 19 -8.64 2.12 -3.22
C GLY A 19 -8.36 1.85 -1.75
N LEU A 20 -8.95 2.66 -0.85
CA LEU A 20 -8.85 2.45 0.58
C LEU A 20 -9.62 1.21 1.06
N ILE A 21 -10.78 0.90 0.48
CA ILE A 21 -11.52 -0.34 0.80
C ILE A 21 -10.67 -1.56 0.47
N ILE A 22 -10.07 -1.58 -0.73
CA ILE A 22 -9.22 -2.68 -1.20
C ILE A 22 -7.93 -2.76 -0.37
N ALA A 23 -7.31 -1.62 -0.03
CA ALA A 23 -6.14 -1.59 0.84
C ALA A 23 -6.45 -2.15 2.24
N VAL A 24 -7.58 -1.74 2.84
CA VAL A 24 -8.03 -2.27 4.13
C VAL A 24 -8.29 -3.78 4.05
N LEU A 25 -8.92 -4.26 2.97
CA LEU A 25 -9.11 -5.69 2.73
C LEU A 25 -7.77 -6.44 2.67
N ALA A 26 -6.79 -5.92 1.92
CA ALA A 26 -5.46 -6.52 1.82
C ALA A 26 -4.78 -6.63 3.19
N TYR A 27 -4.86 -5.59 4.02
CA TYR A 27 -4.29 -5.63 5.38
C TYR A 27 -5.02 -6.59 6.32
N ILE A 28 -6.34 -6.75 6.19
CA ILE A 28 -7.10 -7.75 6.95
C ILE A 28 -6.64 -9.16 6.59
N ILE A 29 -6.50 -9.46 5.29
CA ILE A 29 -6.07 -10.78 4.80
C ILE A 29 -4.65 -11.11 5.28
N VAL A 30 -3.69 -10.24 4.99
CA VAL A 30 -2.27 -10.50 5.28
C VAL A 30 -2.01 -10.43 6.78
N GLY A 31 -2.53 -9.42 7.47
CA GLY A 31 -2.35 -9.28 8.92
C GLY A 31 -2.99 -10.43 9.70
N GLY A 32 -4.18 -10.86 9.28
CA GLY A 32 -4.84 -12.06 9.81
C GLY A 32 -4.07 -13.35 9.53
N GLY A 33 -3.51 -13.49 8.33
CA GLY A 33 -2.65 -14.61 7.95
C GLY A 33 -1.37 -14.70 8.77
N PHE A 34 -0.69 -13.57 9.00
CA PHE A 34 0.47 -13.51 9.90
C PHE A 34 0.09 -13.85 11.34
N LEU A 35 -1.03 -13.32 11.84
CA LEU A 35 -1.52 -13.61 13.18
C LEU A 35 -1.82 -15.11 13.34
N GLY A 36 -2.48 -15.72 12.34
CA GLY A 36 -2.74 -17.15 12.30
C GLY A 36 -1.45 -17.98 12.23
N SER A 37 -0.45 -17.54 11.48
CA SER A 37 0.83 -18.24 11.36
C SER A 37 1.60 -18.32 12.68
N ILE A 38 1.39 -17.35 13.58
CA ILE A 38 1.97 -17.31 14.92
C ILE A 38 1.11 -18.12 15.92
N LEU A 39 -0.22 -17.95 15.88
CA LEU A 39 -1.11 -18.44 16.93
C LEU A 39 -1.70 -19.84 16.68
N VAL A 40 -1.91 -20.26 15.44
CA VAL A 40 -2.41 -21.62 15.13
C VAL A 40 -1.52 -22.71 15.76
N PRO A 41 -0.18 -22.65 15.69
CA PRO A 41 0.67 -23.65 16.33
C PRO A 41 0.59 -23.68 17.87
N ILE A 42 0.10 -22.61 18.50
CA ILE A 42 0.11 -22.43 19.96
C ILE A 42 -1.28 -22.69 20.56
N LEU A 43 -2.31 -22.10 19.95
CA LEU A 43 -3.70 -22.11 20.43
C LEU A 43 -4.62 -23.01 19.59
N GLY A 44 -4.15 -23.52 18.44
CA GLY A 44 -4.97 -24.27 17.50
C GLY A 44 -5.99 -23.40 16.75
N GLY A 45 -7.02 -24.03 16.20
CA GLY A 45 -8.12 -23.36 15.49
C GLY A 45 -7.87 -23.16 13.99
N ASN A 46 -8.84 -22.50 13.33
CA ASN A 46 -8.81 -22.23 11.89
C ASN A 46 -8.14 -20.87 11.60
N SER A 47 -7.30 -20.78 10.56
CA SER A 47 -6.65 -19.54 10.10
C SER A 47 -7.64 -18.39 9.89
N THR A 48 -8.86 -18.68 9.43
CA THR A 48 -9.90 -17.65 9.22
C THR A 48 -10.33 -16.96 10.51
N LEU A 49 -10.26 -17.64 11.67
CA LEU A 49 -10.60 -17.06 12.96
C LEU A 49 -9.65 -15.91 13.33
N TYR A 50 -8.37 -16.03 12.96
CA TYR A 50 -7.37 -15.01 13.21
C TYR A 50 -7.55 -13.78 12.29
N VAL A 51 -8.07 -13.97 11.08
CA VAL A 51 -8.50 -12.87 10.20
C VAL A 51 -9.65 -12.09 10.83
N TYR A 52 -10.68 -12.76 11.35
CA TYR A 52 -11.77 -12.08 12.04
C TYR A 52 -11.31 -11.39 13.33
N THR A 53 -10.40 -12.01 14.09
CA THR A 53 -9.83 -11.42 15.29
C THR A 53 -9.07 -10.14 14.97
N PHE A 54 -8.20 -10.18 13.96
CA PHE A 54 -7.46 -9.02 13.47
C PHE A 54 -8.40 -7.88 13.04
N PHE A 55 -9.44 -8.23 12.29
CA PHE A 55 -10.49 -7.29 11.88
C PHE A 55 -11.20 -6.64 13.08
N VAL A 56 -11.71 -7.44 14.03
CA VAL A 56 -12.47 -6.94 15.19
C VAL A 56 -11.64 -5.98 16.02
N LEU A 57 -10.36 -6.32 16.29
CA LEU A 57 -9.46 -5.45 17.05
C LEU A 57 -9.24 -4.11 16.36
N GLY A 58 -8.97 -4.11 15.05
CA GLY A 58 -8.73 -2.85 14.35
C GLY A 58 -10.03 -2.04 14.15
N ALA A 59 -11.15 -2.69 13.85
CA ALA A 59 -12.46 -2.02 13.79
C ALA A 59 -12.81 -1.32 15.10
N PHE A 60 -12.55 -1.98 16.23
CA PHE A 60 -12.72 -1.40 17.56
C PHE A 60 -11.86 -0.13 17.75
N LEU A 61 -10.57 -0.17 17.39
CA LEU A 61 -9.71 1.02 17.51
C LEU A 61 -10.09 2.15 16.53
N ILE A 62 -10.55 1.83 15.32
CA ILE A 62 -11.05 2.82 14.35
C ILE A 62 -12.31 3.51 14.89
N PHE A 63 -13.14 2.81 15.68
CA PHE A 63 -14.32 3.40 16.33
C PHE A 63 -13.90 4.56 17.24
N PHE A 64 -12.93 4.33 18.14
CA PHE A 64 -12.40 5.32 19.08
C PHE A 64 -11.55 6.42 18.41
N GLY A 65 -11.00 6.18 17.22
CA GLY A 65 -10.27 7.20 16.48
C GLY A 65 -8.90 7.49 17.07
N VAL A 66 -8.10 6.45 17.29
CA VAL A 66 -6.75 6.55 17.88
C VAL A 66 -5.88 7.53 17.08
N LYS A 67 -5.40 8.59 17.72
CA LYS A 67 -4.56 9.64 17.10
C LYS A 67 -3.06 9.33 17.11
N SER A 68 -2.62 8.33 17.86
CA SER A 68 -1.19 8.08 18.14
C SER A 68 -0.46 7.26 17.05
N ILE A 69 -1.07 7.02 15.89
CA ILE A 69 -0.56 6.06 14.90
C ILE A 69 0.76 6.53 14.28
N ALA A 70 0.90 7.83 13.99
CA ALA A 70 2.11 8.38 13.35
C ALA A 70 3.40 8.17 14.16
N ARG A 71 3.33 8.24 15.51
CA ARG A 71 4.48 7.98 16.38
C ARG A 71 4.87 6.50 16.35
N VAL A 72 3.88 5.62 16.30
CA VAL A 72 4.09 4.17 16.21
C VAL A 72 4.74 3.82 14.87
N GLU A 73 4.25 4.37 13.75
CA GLU A 73 4.82 4.14 12.42
C GLU A 73 6.29 4.55 12.33
N SER A 74 6.67 5.67 12.95
CA SER A 74 8.08 6.11 12.99
C SER A 74 8.98 5.10 13.69
N VAL A 75 8.52 4.53 14.81
CA VAL A 75 9.26 3.48 15.54
C VAL A 75 9.28 2.18 14.74
N MET A 76 8.19 1.83 14.08
CA MET A 76 8.08 0.64 13.22
C MET A 76 9.05 0.69 12.04
N LEU A 77 9.33 1.86 11.46
CA LEU A 77 10.35 1.99 10.42
C LEU A 77 11.75 1.58 10.92
N VAL A 78 12.15 2.05 12.10
CA VAL A 78 13.45 1.69 12.68
C VAL A 78 13.50 0.18 12.96
N PHE A 79 12.43 -0.36 13.53
CA PHE A 79 12.33 -1.78 13.81
C PHE A 79 12.34 -2.63 12.53
N PHE A 80 11.71 -2.16 11.46
CA PHE A 80 11.75 -2.80 10.14
C PHE A 80 13.18 -2.89 9.61
N LEU A 81 13.95 -1.81 9.66
CA LEU A 81 15.35 -1.81 9.20
C LEU A 81 16.22 -2.79 10.01
N ILE A 82 15.99 -2.87 11.33
CA ILE A 82 16.70 -3.83 12.19
C ILE A 82 16.35 -5.26 11.78
N ILE A 83 15.05 -5.57 11.62
CA ILE A 83 14.60 -6.90 11.21
C ILE A 83 15.17 -7.26 9.84
N LEU A 84 15.15 -6.32 8.89
CA LEU A 84 15.69 -6.52 7.55
C LEU A 84 17.18 -6.87 7.60
N GLY A 85 17.95 -6.16 8.43
CA GLY A 85 19.36 -6.48 8.69
C GLY A 85 19.57 -7.86 9.33
N LEU A 86 18.69 -8.27 10.25
CA LEU A 86 18.75 -9.58 10.88
C LEU A 86 18.42 -10.72 9.90
N ILE A 87 17.42 -10.53 9.02
CA ILE A 87 17.10 -11.49 7.96
C ILE A 87 18.30 -11.62 7.03
N PHE A 88 18.92 -10.50 6.62
CA PHE A 88 20.12 -10.55 5.79
C PHE A 88 21.26 -11.29 6.48
N TYR A 89 21.58 -10.94 7.73
CA TYR A 89 22.68 -11.56 8.47
C TYR A 89 22.52 -13.08 8.62
N LYS A 90 21.33 -13.55 8.99
CA LYS A 90 21.08 -15.00 9.14
C LYS A 90 20.78 -15.73 7.83
N GLY A 91 20.26 -15.01 6.84
CA GLY A 91 19.98 -15.55 5.50
C GLY A 91 21.19 -15.55 4.58
N ALA A 92 22.25 -14.79 4.88
CA ALA A 92 23.41 -14.63 4.02
C ALA A 92 24.06 -15.95 3.57
N SER A 93 24.05 -16.97 4.42
CA SER A 93 24.59 -18.30 4.08
C SER A 93 23.68 -19.12 3.17
N VAL A 94 22.40 -18.76 3.06
CA VAL A 94 21.37 -19.46 2.28
C VAL A 94 21.07 -18.74 0.96
N ILE A 95 21.43 -17.45 0.86
CA ILE A 95 21.20 -16.66 -0.36
C ILE A 95 21.95 -17.30 -1.54
N ASN A 96 21.19 -17.68 -2.56
CA ASN A 96 21.74 -18.16 -3.81
C ASN A 96 21.46 -17.14 -4.92
N PRO A 97 22.49 -16.56 -5.57
CA PRO A 97 22.30 -15.61 -6.68
C PRO A 97 21.46 -16.17 -7.83
N VAL A 98 21.44 -17.49 -8.04
CA VAL A 98 20.61 -18.13 -9.07
C VAL A 98 19.13 -17.87 -8.86
N HIS A 99 18.69 -17.77 -7.60
CA HIS A 99 17.29 -17.49 -7.27
C HIS A 99 16.80 -16.11 -7.74
N LEU A 100 17.72 -15.16 -7.97
CA LEU A 100 17.39 -13.82 -8.46
C LEU A 100 17.03 -13.80 -9.95
N PHE A 101 17.36 -14.86 -10.68
CA PHE A 101 17.12 -14.96 -12.13
C PHE A 101 15.94 -15.88 -12.46
N VAL A 102 15.03 -16.12 -11.52
CA VAL A 102 13.75 -16.79 -11.76
C VAL A 102 12.89 -15.86 -12.64
N PHE A 103 12.95 -16.09 -13.95
CA PHE A 103 12.24 -15.27 -14.94
C PHE A 103 11.16 -16.09 -15.63
N ASP A 104 9.93 -15.61 -15.58
CA ASP A 104 8.82 -16.11 -16.37
C ASP A 104 8.19 -14.94 -17.12
N SER A 105 8.25 -15.02 -18.45
CA SER A 105 7.72 -14.01 -19.38
C SER A 105 6.22 -13.77 -19.17
N LYS A 106 5.49 -14.77 -18.66
CA LYS A 106 4.06 -14.67 -18.36
C LYS A 106 3.75 -13.62 -17.28
N TYR A 107 4.66 -13.40 -16.35
CA TYR A 107 4.46 -12.50 -15.19
C TYR A 107 5.22 -11.17 -15.30
N LEU A 108 5.79 -10.85 -16.46
CA LEU A 108 6.61 -9.65 -16.66
C LEU A 108 5.89 -8.35 -16.24
N PHE A 109 4.58 -8.26 -16.46
CA PHE A 109 3.77 -7.11 -16.10
C PHE A 109 2.94 -7.28 -14.82
N LEU A 110 2.92 -8.48 -14.23
CA LEU A 110 2.23 -8.76 -12.96
C LEU A 110 2.63 -7.78 -11.82
N PRO A 111 3.92 -7.44 -11.61
CA PRO A 111 4.29 -6.57 -10.49
C PRO A 111 3.93 -5.10 -10.69
N TYR A 112 3.39 -4.70 -11.86
CA TYR A 112 3.05 -3.31 -12.16
C TYR A 112 2.15 -2.68 -11.07
N GLY A 113 1.01 -3.30 -10.79
CA GLY A 113 0.06 -2.80 -9.80
C GLY A 113 0.65 -2.83 -8.39
N ALA A 114 1.33 -3.91 -8.01
CA ALA A 114 1.96 -4.05 -6.70
C ALA A 114 3.06 -2.99 -6.45
N ILE A 115 3.88 -2.67 -7.45
CA ILE A 115 4.92 -1.64 -7.36
C ILE A 115 4.28 -0.25 -7.20
N LEU A 116 3.26 0.06 -8.00
CA LEU A 116 2.54 1.33 -7.88
C LEU A 116 1.89 1.49 -6.51
N PHE A 117 1.31 0.40 -5.99
CA PHE A 117 0.73 0.38 -4.65
C PHE A 117 1.79 0.61 -3.56
N SER A 118 2.92 -0.10 -3.63
CA SER A 118 4.01 0.02 -2.67
C SER A 118 4.64 1.42 -2.61
N LEU A 119 4.74 2.10 -3.76
CA LEU A 119 5.36 3.42 -3.86
C LEU A 119 4.36 4.58 -3.79
N ALA A 120 3.09 4.32 -3.50
CA ALA A 120 2.07 5.35 -3.39
C ALA A 120 2.18 6.16 -2.09
N GLY A 121 2.55 7.44 -2.21
CA GLY A 121 2.69 8.35 -1.06
C GLY A 121 2.06 9.73 -1.26
N PHE A 122 1.26 9.93 -2.32
CA PHE A 122 0.80 11.27 -2.69
C PHE A 122 -0.23 11.88 -1.72
N SER A 123 -0.92 11.06 -0.92
CA SER A 123 -1.88 11.51 0.09
C SER A 123 -1.25 12.33 1.21
N VAL A 124 0.04 12.12 1.49
CA VAL A 124 0.78 12.79 2.57
C VAL A 124 1.48 14.06 2.08
N ILE A 125 1.60 14.27 0.75
CA ILE A 125 2.27 15.44 0.17
C ILE A 125 1.66 16.78 0.63
N PRO A 126 0.32 16.96 0.69
CA PRO A 126 -0.28 18.20 1.21
C PRO A 126 0.13 18.47 2.67
N GLU A 127 0.14 17.44 3.51
CA GLU A 127 0.54 17.54 4.91
C GLU A 127 2.01 17.92 5.06
N ILE A 128 2.91 17.29 4.29
CA ILE A 128 4.34 17.67 4.24
C ILE A 128 4.53 19.11 3.79
N ARG A 129 3.71 19.59 2.83
CA ARG A 129 3.76 20.99 2.39
C ARG A 129 3.42 21.95 3.52
N GLU A 130 2.47 21.61 4.39
CA GLU A 130 2.11 22.41 5.56
C GLU A 130 3.26 22.47 6.59
N TYR A 131 4.04 21.40 6.75
CA TYR A 131 5.26 21.44 7.58
C TYR A 131 6.42 22.22 6.95
N LEU A 132 6.42 22.41 5.63
CA LEU A 132 7.49 23.08 4.87
C LEU A 132 7.08 24.48 4.37
N ILE A 133 6.10 25.13 5.00
CA ILE A 133 5.60 26.46 4.59
C ILE A 133 6.74 27.48 4.41
N GLU A 134 7.72 27.50 5.31
CA GLU A 134 8.87 28.42 5.26
C GLU A 134 9.91 28.05 4.19
N LYS A 135 9.93 26.78 3.74
CA LYS A 135 10.93 26.25 2.80
C LYS A 135 10.26 25.43 1.69
N PRO A 136 9.37 26.03 0.88
CA PRO A 136 8.58 25.31 -0.10
C PRO A 136 9.44 24.62 -1.18
N LYS A 137 10.62 25.19 -1.50
CA LYS A 137 11.59 24.60 -2.45
C LYS A 137 12.14 23.24 -1.97
N ASN A 138 12.13 22.97 -0.66
CA ASN A 138 12.59 21.69 -0.12
C ASN A 138 11.58 20.57 -0.35
N LEU A 139 10.31 20.87 -0.65
CA LEU A 139 9.28 19.87 -0.91
C LEU A 139 9.70 18.88 -2.02
N ARG A 140 10.26 19.39 -3.12
CA ARG A 140 10.79 18.53 -4.21
C ARG A 140 11.88 17.59 -3.73
N LYS A 141 12.82 18.09 -2.91
CA LYS A 141 13.93 17.29 -2.39
C LYS A 141 13.42 16.19 -1.46
N VAL A 142 12.48 16.52 -0.58
CA VAL A 142 11.87 15.56 0.35
C VAL A 142 11.12 14.47 -0.41
N ILE A 143 10.31 14.83 -1.42
CA ILE A 143 9.60 13.85 -2.25
C ILE A 143 10.59 12.91 -2.95
N ILE A 144 11.61 13.43 -3.61
CA ILE A 144 12.59 12.59 -4.33
C ILE A 144 13.34 11.69 -3.35
N LEU A 145 13.87 12.22 -2.25
CA LEU A 145 14.62 11.44 -1.27
C LEU A 145 13.77 10.36 -0.61
N ALA A 146 12.54 10.69 -0.19
CA ALA A 146 11.64 9.73 0.45
C ALA A 146 11.25 8.59 -0.51
N THR A 147 10.85 8.92 -1.74
CA THR A 147 10.47 7.90 -2.74
C THR A 147 11.68 7.05 -3.16
N SER A 148 12.85 7.65 -3.36
CA SER A 148 14.07 6.90 -3.69
C SER A 148 14.50 5.99 -2.55
N LEU A 149 14.40 6.45 -1.30
CA LEU A 149 14.72 5.63 -0.13
C LEU A 149 13.75 4.46 0.02
N ALA A 150 12.44 4.69 -0.16
CA ALA A 150 11.42 3.65 -0.13
C ALA A 150 11.66 2.58 -1.23
N ALA A 151 12.01 3.01 -2.44
CA ALA A 151 12.35 2.11 -3.53
C ALA A 151 13.61 1.29 -3.24
N LEU A 152 14.67 1.91 -2.69
CA LEU A 152 15.91 1.21 -2.34
C LEU A 152 15.67 0.17 -1.24
N ILE A 153 14.93 0.52 -0.19
CA ILE A 153 14.59 -0.42 0.88
C ILE A 153 13.74 -1.58 0.35
N SER A 154 12.78 -1.29 -0.54
CA SER A 154 11.95 -2.33 -1.18
C SER A 154 12.79 -3.26 -2.05
N LEU A 155 13.72 -2.73 -2.85
CA LEU A 155 14.63 -3.55 -3.65
C LEU A 155 15.54 -4.41 -2.77
N PHE A 156 16.04 -3.87 -1.67
CA PHE A 156 16.85 -4.63 -0.73
C PHE A 156 16.05 -5.76 -0.07
N PHE A 157 14.79 -5.50 0.30
CA PHE A 157 13.88 -6.53 0.77
C PHE A 157 13.64 -7.63 -0.28
N VAL A 158 13.35 -7.26 -1.52
CA VAL A 158 13.17 -8.21 -2.63
C VAL A 158 14.43 -9.05 -2.83
N PHE A 159 15.60 -8.44 -2.86
CA PHE A 159 16.88 -9.14 -3.00
C PHE A 159 17.09 -10.19 -1.91
N ILE A 160 16.82 -9.83 -0.64
CA ILE A 160 16.98 -10.75 0.49
C ILE A 160 15.98 -11.89 0.39
N ILE A 161 14.69 -11.59 0.26
CA ILE A 161 13.66 -12.65 0.26
C ILE A 161 13.87 -13.57 -0.94
N LEU A 162 13.93 -13.02 -2.15
CA LEU A 162 14.06 -13.83 -3.35
C LEU A 162 15.38 -14.61 -3.36
N GLY A 163 16.47 -14.03 -2.86
CA GLY A 163 17.75 -14.73 -2.72
C GLY A 163 17.65 -15.96 -1.81
N ILE A 164 16.83 -15.91 -0.75
CA ILE A 164 16.61 -17.02 0.19
C ILE A 164 15.61 -18.03 -0.38
N THR A 165 14.43 -17.59 -0.83
CA THR A 165 13.30 -18.48 -1.14
C THR A 165 13.17 -18.85 -2.62
N GLY A 166 13.73 -18.08 -3.54
CA GLY A 166 13.64 -18.34 -4.98
C GLY A 166 12.21 -18.53 -5.48
N SER A 167 11.97 -19.60 -6.23
CA SER A 167 10.63 -19.93 -6.78
C SER A 167 9.60 -20.33 -5.72
N GLU A 168 10.02 -20.59 -4.48
CA GLU A 168 9.12 -20.90 -3.36
C GLU A 168 8.62 -19.64 -2.63
N THR A 169 8.87 -18.45 -3.18
CA THR A 169 8.42 -17.19 -2.58
C THR A 169 6.89 -17.16 -2.52
N THR A 170 6.34 -17.13 -1.30
CA THR A 170 4.91 -17.01 -1.05
C THR A 170 4.39 -15.62 -1.44
N PRO A 171 3.09 -15.45 -1.74
CA PRO A 171 2.48 -14.15 -2.05
C PRO A 171 2.79 -13.04 -1.02
N GLU A 172 2.83 -13.38 0.27
CA GLU A 172 3.12 -12.45 1.36
C GLU A 172 4.62 -12.30 1.66
N ALA A 173 5.49 -13.03 0.94
CA ALA A 173 6.94 -13.11 1.08
C ALA A 173 7.47 -13.64 2.43
N ILE A 174 6.99 -13.07 3.54
CA ILE A 174 7.42 -13.35 4.91
C ILE A 174 7.08 -14.78 5.34
N ALA A 175 5.90 -15.28 4.96
CA ALA A 175 5.47 -16.62 5.36
C ALA A 175 6.38 -17.72 4.80
N GLY A 176 6.89 -17.55 3.57
CA GLY A 176 7.83 -18.48 2.92
C GLY A 176 9.18 -18.63 3.62
N LEU A 177 9.61 -17.63 4.40
CA LEU A 177 10.87 -17.72 5.16
C LEU A 177 10.87 -18.83 6.21
N LYS A 178 9.69 -19.32 6.63
CA LYS A 178 9.56 -20.40 7.61
C LYS A 178 10.25 -21.69 7.18
N ASN A 179 10.36 -21.93 5.88
CA ASN A 179 10.95 -23.16 5.35
C ASN A 179 12.48 -23.08 5.26
N HIS A 180 13.07 -21.88 5.34
CA HIS A 180 14.49 -21.64 5.07
C HIS A 180 15.26 -21.05 6.25
N LEU A 181 14.59 -20.42 7.22
CA LEU A 181 15.20 -19.80 8.40
C LEU A 181 14.71 -20.41 9.71
N SER A 182 15.54 -20.29 10.76
CA SER A 182 15.18 -20.72 12.12
C SER A 182 13.89 -20.07 12.62
N ASN A 183 13.04 -20.85 13.29
CA ASN A 183 11.73 -20.41 13.81
C ASN A 183 11.77 -19.09 14.60
N GLY A 184 12.84 -18.81 15.35
CA GLY A 184 12.95 -17.60 16.18
C GLY A 184 12.91 -16.29 15.39
N ILE A 185 13.60 -16.20 14.23
CA ILE A 185 13.51 -15.00 13.38
C ILE A 185 12.15 -14.93 12.73
N VAL A 186 11.67 -16.05 12.21
CA VAL A 186 10.41 -16.09 11.46
C VAL A 186 9.26 -15.56 12.31
N VAL A 187 9.20 -15.93 13.59
CA VAL A 187 8.21 -15.38 14.55
C VAL A 187 8.37 -13.86 14.72
N LEU A 188 9.60 -13.35 14.84
CA LEU A 188 9.85 -11.90 14.94
C LEU A 188 9.39 -11.14 13.68
N VAL A 189 9.69 -11.68 12.49
CA VAL A 189 9.28 -11.07 11.21
C VAL A 189 7.76 -11.12 11.05
N LEU A 190 7.12 -12.23 11.40
CA LEU A 190 5.66 -12.36 11.40
C LEU A 190 5.01 -11.38 12.39
N LEU A 191 5.56 -11.25 13.60
CA LEU A 191 5.06 -10.30 14.60
C LEU A 191 5.14 -8.86 14.09
N PHE A 192 6.28 -8.50 13.48
CA PHE A 192 6.41 -7.22 12.80
C PHE A 192 5.40 -7.07 11.66
N GLY A 193 5.21 -8.10 10.84
CA GLY A 193 4.20 -8.12 9.78
C GLY A 193 2.79 -7.85 10.31
N VAL A 194 2.40 -8.47 11.43
CA VAL A 194 1.12 -8.19 12.11
C VAL A 194 1.06 -6.72 12.52
N LEU A 195 2.09 -6.20 13.19
CA LEU A 195 2.08 -4.80 13.66
C LEU A 195 2.02 -3.80 12.50
N ALA A 196 2.82 -3.99 11.45
CA ALA A 196 2.90 -3.13 10.29
C ALA A 196 1.59 -3.12 9.50
N THR A 197 1.00 -4.29 9.25
CA THR A 197 -0.31 -4.39 8.59
C THR A 197 -1.43 -3.82 9.46
N PHE A 198 -1.34 -3.98 10.79
CA PHE A 198 -2.34 -3.44 11.71
C PHE A 198 -2.30 -1.92 11.76
N THR A 199 -1.13 -1.29 11.82
CA THR A 199 -1.03 0.18 11.75
C THR A 199 -1.56 0.72 10.43
N SER A 200 -1.24 0.07 9.30
CA SER A 200 -1.76 0.48 7.99
C SER A 200 -3.27 0.29 7.87
N PHE A 201 -3.82 -0.80 8.44
CA PHE A 201 -5.27 -0.99 8.55
C PHE A 201 -5.93 0.18 9.29
N LEU A 202 -5.38 0.59 10.43
CA LEU A 202 -5.91 1.73 11.19
C LEU A 202 -5.82 3.03 10.40
N THR A 203 -4.67 3.32 9.78
CA THR A 203 -4.46 4.55 8.99
C THR A 203 -5.41 4.63 7.80
N CYS A 204 -5.51 3.57 7.00
CA CYS A 204 -6.40 3.53 5.84
C CYS A 204 -7.88 3.53 6.26
N GLY A 205 -8.26 2.75 7.27
CA GLY A 205 -9.63 2.66 7.76
C GLY A 205 -10.13 3.97 8.38
N LEU A 206 -9.28 4.67 9.14
CA LEU A 206 -9.61 6.01 9.65
C LEU A 206 -9.71 7.05 8.54
N THR A 207 -8.86 6.96 7.53
CA THR A 207 -8.91 7.86 6.36
C THR A 207 -10.20 7.65 5.59
N LEU A 208 -10.58 6.39 5.33
CA LEU A 208 -11.85 6.06 4.68
C LEU A 208 -13.07 6.54 5.49
N LYS A 209 -13.06 6.32 6.82
CA LYS A 209 -14.09 6.85 7.73
C LYS A 209 -14.20 8.37 7.63
N LYS A 210 -13.07 9.10 7.60
CA LYS A 210 -13.04 10.56 7.45
C LYS A 210 -13.58 11.01 6.10
N ILE A 211 -13.21 10.35 5.00
CA ILE A 211 -13.73 10.67 3.67
C ILE A 211 -15.26 10.49 3.63
N LEU A 212 -15.76 9.35 4.13
CA LEU A 212 -17.20 9.10 4.19
C LEU A 212 -17.93 10.13 5.08
N TRP A 213 -17.32 10.53 6.19
CA TRP A 213 -17.95 11.48 7.12
C TRP A 213 -17.89 12.93 6.63
N TYR A 214 -16.73 13.41 6.21
CA TYR A 214 -16.53 14.82 5.84
C TYR A 214 -16.87 15.10 4.38
N ASP A 215 -16.46 14.25 3.44
CA ASP A 215 -16.66 14.49 2.00
C ASP A 215 -18.04 14.02 1.53
N PHE A 216 -18.47 12.82 1.94
CA PHE A 216 -19.79 12.27 1.62
C PHE A 216 -20.88 12.66 2.62
N LYS A 217 -20.55 13.36 3.71
CA LYS A 217 -21.49 13.84 4.74
C LYS A 217 -22.32 12.73 5.38
N ILE A 218 -21.79 11.51 5.46
CA ILE A 218 -22.44 10.35 6.11
C ILE A 218 -22.26 10.47 7.63
N ASN A 219 -23.21 9.94 8.41
CA ASN A 219 -23.10 9.91 9.87
C ASN A 219 -21.84 9.16 10.32
N LYS A 220 -21.08 9.72 11.27
CA LYS A 220 -19.86 9.17 11.88
C LYS A 220 -19.90 7.66 12.20
N HIS A 221 -21.01 7.15 12.75
CA HIS A 221 -21.15 5.73 13.09
C HIS A 221 -21.35 4.86 11.85
N ILE A 222 -22.12 5.34 10.88
CA ILE A 222 -22.32 4.65 9.60
C ILE A 222 -21.03 4.70 8.79
N SER A 223 -20.29 5.81 8.78
CA SER A 223 -18.98 5.94 8.14
C SER A 223 -17.97 4.94 8.72
N TRP A 224 -17.98 4.73 10.05
CA TRP A 224 -17.18 3.69 10.68
C TRP A 224 -17.61 2.29 10.23
N ALA A 225 -18.92 2.01 10.25
CA ALA A 225 -19.44 0.71 9.84
C ALA A 225 -19.07 0.39 8.39
N LEU A 226 -19.28 1.33 7.46
CA LEU A 226 -18.91 1.18 6.06
C LEU A 226 -17.40 1.01 5.88
N ALA A 227 -16.58 1.79 6.58
CA ALA A 227 -15.12 1.71 6.45
C ALA A 227 -14.54 0.37 6.91
N CYS A 228 -15.17 -0.28 7.89
CA CYS A 228 -14.70 -1.55 8.45
C CYS A 228 -15.41 -2.77 7.84
N PHE A 229 -16.74 -2.74 7.77
CA PHE A 229 -17.54 -3.90 7.37
C PHE A 229 -17.57 -4.13 5.85
N LEU A 230 -17.38 -3.09 5.03
CA LEU A 230 -17.35 -3.28 3.58
C LEU A 230 -16.12 -4.10 3.14
N PRO A 231 -14.89 -3.83 3.62
CA PRO A 231 -13.74 -4.71 3.37
C PRO A 231 -13.96 -6.16 3.83
N ILE A 232 -14.39 -6.40 5.08
CA ILE A 232 -14.58 -7.78 5.57
C ILE A 232 -15.71 -8.50 4.83
N PHE A 233 -16.72 -7.78 4.34
CA PHE A 233 -17.76 -8.35 3.51
C PHE A 233 -17.20 -8.89 2.19
N LEU A 234 -16.29 -8.15 1.54
CA LEU A 234 -15.60 -8.64 0.34
C LEU A 234 -14.76 -9.90 0.61
N PHE A 235 -14.10 -9.97 1.77
CA PHE A 235 -13.40 -11.18 2.20
C PHE A 235 -14.36 -12.38 2.33
N ILE A 236 -15.52 -12.18 2.94
CA ILE A 236 -16.55 -13.24 3.09
C ILE A 236 -17.11 -13.69 1.74
N LEU A 237 -17.20 -12.79 0.76
CA LEU A 237 -17.56 -13.12 -0.63
C LEU A 237 -16.48 -13.92 -1.38
N GLY A 238 -15.32 -14.18 -0.77
CA GLY A 238 -14.26 -14.99 -1.33
C GLY A 238 -13.14 -14.19 -2.01
N LEU A 239 -13.11 -12.86 -1.88
CA LEU A 239 -11.96 -12.07 -2.35
C LEU A 239 -10.80 -12.20 -1.35
N THR A 240 -9.97 -13.22 -1.54
CA THR A 240 -8.84 -13.53 -0.63
C THR A 240 -7.48 -13.49 -1.30
N ASP A 241 -7.41 -13.38 -2.63
CA ASP A 241 -6.15 -13.36 -3.38
C ASP A 241 -5.43 -12.02 -3.19
N PHE A 242 -4.43 -12.03 -2.30
CA PHE A 242 -3.68 -10.83 -1.93
C PHE A 242 -3.05 -10.12 -3.12
N ILE A 243 -2.39 -10.85 -4.03
CA ILE A 243 -1.69 -10.25 -5.19
C ILE A 243 -2.71 -9.56 -6.09
N LYS A 244 -3.82 -10.25 -6.44
CA LYS A 244 -4.85 -9.66 -7.29
C LYS A 244 -5.47 -8.41 -6.67
N ILE A 245 -5.72 -8.43 -5.36
CA ILE A 245 -6.31 -7.31 -4.61
C ILE A 245 -5.39 -6.08 -4.66
N ILE A 246 -4.10 -6.23 -4.32
CA ILE A 246 -3.16 -5.09 -4.35
C ILE A 246 -2.88 -4.61 -5.78
N SER A 247 -2.84 -5.53 -6.75
CA SER A 247 -2.56 -5.16 -8.13
C SER A 247 -3.71 -4.38 -8.75
N ILE A 248 -4.98 -4.69 -8.47
CA ILE A 248 -6.10 -3.81 -8.86
C ILE A 248 -5.98 -2.45 -8.19
N SER A 249 -5.69 -2.42 -6.88
CA SER A 249 -5.61 -1.16 -6.15
C SER A 249 -4.56 -0.23 -6.75
N GLY A 250 -3.36 -0.74 -7.04
CA GLY A 250 -2.28 0.03 -7.64
C GLY A 250 -2.42 0.25 -9.15
N GLY A 251 -2.66 -0.83 -9.88
CA GLY A 251 -2.68 -0.83 -11.34
C GLY A 251 -3.87 -0.08 -11.93
N VAL A 252 -5.01 -0.06 -11.24
CA VAL A 252 -6.24 0.59 -11.73
C VAL A 252 -6.56 1.85 -10.93
N LEU A 253 -6.77 1.73 -9.62
CA LEU A 253 -7.32 2.83 -8.82
C LEU A 253 -6.31 3.96 -8.59
N LEU A 254 -5.05 3.60 -8.31
CA LEU A 254 -3.96 4.59 -8.23
C LEU A 254 -3.59 5.14 -9.63
N ALA A 255 -3.69 4.34 -10.69
CA ALA A 255 -3.50 4.83 -12.06
C ALA A 255 -4.53 5.92 -12.44
N ILE A 256 -5.81 5.72 -12.11
CA ILE A 256 -6.85 6.75 -12.30
C ILE A 256 -6.48 8.02 -11.53
N SER A 257 -6.05 7.87 -10.27
CA SER A 257 -5.63 9.01 -9.43
C SER A 257 -4.42 9.75 -10.03
N ALA A 258 -3.44 9.02 -10.57
CA ALA A 258 -2.27 9.57 -11.23
C ALA A 258 -2.64 10.32 -12.52
N ILE A 259 -3.51 9.76 -13.35
CA ILE A 259 -4.02 10.42 -14.57
C ILE A 259 -4.74 11.72 -14.22
N LEU A 260 -5.61 11.70 -13.21
CA LEU A 260 -6.29 12.91 -12.72
C LEU A 260 -5.28 13.95 -12.23
N MET A 261 -4.23 13.52 -11.53
CA MET A 261 -3.16 14.41 -11.07
C MET A 261 -2.39 15.05 -12.23
N ILE A 262 -2.10 14.31 -13.31
CA ILE A 262 -1.46 14.84 -14.52
C ILE A 262 -2.36 15.89 -15.17
N PHE A 263 -3.66 15.63 -15.31
CA PHE A 263 -4.61 16.60 -15.87
C PHE A 263 -4.76 17.85 -14.99
N ILE A 264 -4.76 17.68 -13.66
CA ILE A 264 -4.73 18.80 -12.71
C ILE A 264 -3.47 19.63 -12.92
N TYR A 265 -2.29 19.00 -13.03
CA TYR A 265 -1.03 19.69 -13.29
C TYR A 265 -1.05 20.51 -14.58
N LEU A 266 -1.54 19.93 -15.68
CA LEU A 266 -1.65 20.63 -16.97
C LEU A 266 -2.55 21.87 -16.88
N LYS A 267 -3.65 21.78 -16.13
CA LYS A 267 -4.60 22.88 -15.97
C LYS A 267 -4.15 23.91 -14.93
N ALA A 268 -3.44 23.49 -13.89
CA ALA A 268 -2.86 24.36 -12.88
C ALA A 268 -1.77 25.27 -13.45
N LYS A 269 -1.08 24.87 -14.52
CA LYS A 269 -0.13 25.75 -15.23
C LYS A 269 -0.77 26.97 -15.89
N THR A 270 -2.04 26.87 -16.29
CA THR A 270 -2.74 27.95 -17.00
C THR A 270 -3.77 28.67 -16.13
N LYS A 271 -4.27 28.01 -15.08
CA LYS A 271 -5.34 28.50 -14.19
C LYS A 271 -4.99 28.33 -12.70
N GLY A 272 -3.71 28.48 -12.35
CA GLY A 272 -3.23 28.34 -10.98
C GLY A 272 -3.38 29.63 -10.18
N ASP A 273 -4.03 29.55 -9.01
CA ASP A 273 -4.25 30.70 -8.12
C ASP A 273 -3.05 31.02 -7.21
N LEU A 274 -2.05 30.14 -7.17
CA LEU A 274 -0.88 30.26 -6.30
C LEU A 274 0.38 30.08 -7.13
N GLU A 275 1.43 30.80 -6.76
CA GLU A 275 2.77 30.51 -7.25
C GLU A 275 3.21 29.12 -6.73
N PRO A 276 3.64 28.21 -7.63
CA PRO A 276 3.99 26.86 -7.23
C PRO A 276 5.32 26.84 -6.46
N ALA A 277 5.42 25.97 -5.45
CA ALA A 277 6.64 25.74 -4.67
C ALA A 277 7.88 25.41 -5.54
N TYR A 278 7.63 24.76 -6.67
CA TYR A 278 8.56 24.57 -7.77
C TYR A 278 7.76 24.30 -9.06
N SER A 279 8.29 24.71 -10.22
CA SER A 279 7.70 24.39 -11.52
C SER A 279 8.46 23.25 -12.19
N LEU A 280 7.72 22.34 -12.82
CA LEU A 280 8.28 21.31 -13.68
C LEU A 280 8.08 21.72 -15.14
N ASN A 281 9.15 21.79 -15.92
CA ASN A 281 9.07 22.03 -17.37
C ASN A 281 9.14 20.69 -18.10
N LEU A 282 8.11 19.86 -17.94
CA LEU A 282 8.03 18.57 -18.62
C LEU A 282 7.66 18.77 -20.10
N PRO A 283 8.37 18.13 -21.05
CA PRO A 283 7.99 18.15 -22.45
C PRO A 283 6.65 17.43 -22.65
N LYS A 284 5.82 17.90 -23.60
CA LYS A 284 4.48 17.34 -23.85
C LYS A 284 4.53 15.84 -24.13
N ILE A 285 5.54 15.37 -24.85
CA ILE A 285 5.77 13.95 -25.15
C ILE A 285 5.81 13.09 -23.88
N LEU A 286 6.50 13.57 -22.83
CA LEU A 286 6.65 12.84 -21.58
C LEU A 286 5.32 12.78 -20.81
N VAL A 287 4.58 13.89 -20.78
CA VAL A 287 3.27 13.94 -20.12
C VAL A 287 2.29 12.96 -20.78
N TYR A 288 2.18 12.98 -22.12
CA TYR A 288 1.30 12.06 -22.84
C TYR A 288 1.76 10.60 -22.71
N SER A 289 3.07 10.34 -22.74
CA SER A 289 3.62 9.01 -22.51
C SER A 289 3.24 8.46 -21.13
N LEU A 290 3.31 9.28 -20.08
CA LEU A 290 2.88 8.87 -18.73
C LEU A 290 1.38 8.53 -18.67
N ILE A 291 0.52 9.32 -19.32
CA ILE A 291 -0.92 9.02 -19.39
C ILE A 291 -1.14 7.68 -20.09
N ILE A 292 -0.52 7.47 -21.26
CA ILE A 292 -0.62 6.22 -22.02
C ILE A 292 -0.14 5.04 -21.18
N PHE A 293 0.99 5.19 -20.47
CA PHE A 293 1.53 4.16 -19.58
C PHE A 293 0.53 3.76 -18.49
N PHE A 294 -0.10 4.72 -17.81
CA PHE A 294 -1.13 4.43 -16.80
C PHE A 294 -2.39 3.80 -17.40
N VAL A 295 -2.81 4.22 -18.59
CA VAL A 295 -3.97 3.64 -19.28
C VAL A 295 -3.71 2.20 -19.70
N ILE A 296 -2.56 1.92 -20.32
CA ILE A 296 -2.17 0.57 -20.74
C ILE A 296 -2.01 -0.33 -19.51
N GLY A 297 -1.36 0.16 -18.46
CA GLY A 297 -1.19 -0.59 -17.21
C GLY A 297 -2.52 -0.95 -16.55
N ALA A 298 -3.45 0.01 -16.46
CA ALA A 298 -4.78 -0.25 -15.93
C ALA A 298 -5.59 -1.23 -16.79
N ALA A 299 -5.51 -1.12 -18.12
CA ALA A 299 -6.18 -2.05 -19.03
C ALA A 299 -5.62 -3.47 -18.91
N TYR A 300 -4.30 -3.61 -18.84
CA TYR A 300 -3.62 -4.89 -18.62
C TYR A 300 -4.06 -5.54 -17.31
N GLU A 301 -4.09 -4.78 -16.22
CA GLU A 301 -4.49 -5.28 -14.91
C GLU A 301 -5.94 -5.78 -14.90
N LEU A 302 -6.85 -5.07 -15.57
CA LEU A 302 -8.24 -5.52 -15.72
C LEU A 302 -8.34 -6.80 -16.53
N ILE A 303 -7.61 -6.91 -17.64
CA ILE A 303 -7.58 -8.12 -18.48
C ILE A 303 -7.08 -9.30 -17.64
N TYR A 304 -5.97 -9.15 -16.92
CA TYR A 304 -5.41 -10.19 -16.07
C TYR A 304 -6.29 -10.56 -14.88
N PHE A 305 -7.07 -9.62 -14.36
CA PHE A 305 -7.97 -9.90 -13.25
C PHE A 305 -9.20 -10.72 -13.66
N PHE A 306 -9.73 -10.51 -14.88
CA PHE A 306 -10.95 -11.17 -15.37
C PHE A 306 -10.71 -12.44 -16.20
N LEU A 307 -9.52 -12.64 -16.78
CA LEU A 307 -9.14 -13.80 -17.58
C LEU A 307 -8.26 -14.79 -16.79
#